data_AF-A0A3D5MWV0-F1
#
_entry.id   AF-A0A3D5MWV0-F1
#
_cell.length_a   1.000
_cell.length_b   1.000
_cell.length_c   1.000
_cell.angle_alpha   90.00
_cell.angle_beta   90.00
_cell.angle_gamma   90.00
#
_symmetry.space_group_name_H-M   'P 1'
#
loop_
_entity.id
_entity.type
_entity.pdbx_description
1 polymer ?
#
loop_
_entity_poly.entity_id
_entity_poly.type
_entity_poly.pdbx_seq_one_letter_code
_entity_poly.pdbx_strand_id
1 'polypeptide(L)'
;MESIKSFVKPKNLWNKNFFLLWQGQLVSCLGDAFYSMALGFWVLDKTGSSSIMGILMAAISLPRIIIGPFAGVIVDRFDRKKMIILGDLIRGIGILFVGYAAYKNILEVWMVILIGVICG
;
A
#
# COMPACT_ATOMS: atom_id res chain seq x y z
N MET A 1 -5.10 27.28 40.96
CA MET A 1 -5.34 26.08 40.12
C MET A 1 -5.58 26.43 38.63
N GLU A 2 -5.38 27.68 38.19
CA GLU A 2 -5.62 28.14 36.80
C GLU A 2 -4.36 28.34 35.94
N SER A 3 -3.16 28.24 36.49
CA SER A 3 -1.93 28.69 35.82
C SER A 3 -1.21 27.65 34.93
N ILE A 4 -1.78 26.47 34.67
CA ILE A 4 -1.08 25.36 33.95
C ILE A 4 -1.64 25.11 32.53
N LYS A 5 -2.72 25.80 32.11
CA LYS A 5 -3.36 25.56 30.79
C LYS A 5 -2.68 26.26 29.60
N SER A 6 -1.51 26.88 29.75
CA SER A 6 -0.99 27.86 28.76
C SER A 6 0.02 27.36 27.71
N PHE A 7 0.37 26.08 27.60
CA PHE A 7 1.51 25.68 26.72
C PHE A 7 1.23 24.67 25.59
N VAL A 8 -0.01 24.26 25.34
CA VAL A 8 -0.31 23.46 24.13
C VAL A 8 -1.48 24.08 23.39
N LYS A 9 -1.19 24.99 22.46
CA LYS A 9 -2.15 25.40 21.43
C LYS A 9 -2.57 24.12 20.68
N PRO A 10 -3.85 23.71 20.66
CA PRO A 10 -4.24 22.54 19.91
C PRO A 10 -3.88 22.78 18.45
N LYS A 11 -2.90 21.99 17.96
CA LYS A 11 -2.49 22.07 16.57
C LYS A 11 -3.68 21.60 15.74
N ASN A 12 -4.29 22.51 15.01
CA ASN A 12 -5.50 22.22 14.24
C ASN A 12 -5.17 21.09 13.25
N LEU A 13 -5.78 19.91 13.45
CA LEU A 13 -5.52 18.71 12.64
C LEU A 13 -6.05 18.90 11.22
N TRP A 14 -7.13 19.69 11.09
CA TRP A 14 -7.71 20.14 9.84
C TRP A 14 -6.92 21.32 9.25
N ASN A 15 -5.73 21.01 8.74
CA ASN A 15 -4.91 21.96 7.99
C ASN A 15 -4.81 21.54 6.52
N LYS A 16 -4.31 22.45 5.67
CA LYS A 16 -4.14 22.19 4.23
C LYS A 16 -3.33 20.92 3.94
N ASN A 17 -2.31 20.63 4.75
CA ASN A 17 -1.47 19.44 4.57
C ASN A 17 -2.24 18.14 4.86
N PHE A 18 -3.11 18.14 5.88
CA PHE A 18 -3.98 17.01 6.17
C PHE A 18 -4.98 16.78 5.05
N PHE A 19 -5.58 17.84 4.51
CA PHE A 19 -6.55 17.71 3.41
C PHE A 19 -5.89 17.17 2.14
N LEU A 20 -4.68 17.62 1.80
CA LEU A 20 -3.91 17.09 0.68
C LEU A 20 -3.57 15.60 0.86
N LEU A 21 -3.11 15.21 2.06
CA LEU A 21 -2.83 13.82 2.39
C LEU A 21 -4.11 12.97 2.29
N TRP A 22 -5.22 13.46 2.85
CA TRP A 22 -6.49 12.74 2.89
C TRP A 22 -7.07 12.49 1.50
N GLN A 23 -7.04 13.49 0.61
CA GLN A 23 -7.49 13.31 -0.77
C GLN A 23 -6.61 12.33 -1.55
N GLY A 24 -5.28 12.43 -1.40
CA GLY A 24 -4.35 11.48 -2.00
C GLY A 24 -4.61 10.05 -1.51
N GLN A 25 -4.77 9.88 -0.20
CA GLN A 25 -5.07 8.58 0.40
C GLN A 25 -6.40 8.01 -0.06
N LEU A 26 -7.43 8.86 -0.21
CA LEU A 26 -8.73 8.45 -0.72
C LEU A 26 -8.61 7.88 -2.13
N VAL A 27 -7.89 8.58 -3.02
CA VAL A 27 -7.65 8.10 -4.39
C VAL A 27 -6.83 6.81 -4.39
N SER A 28 -5.78 6.72 -3.56
CA SER A 28 -4.99 5.49 -3.42
C SER A 28 -5.84 4.31 -2.95
N CYS A 29 -6.70 4.49 -1.95
CA CYS A 29 -7.59 3.44 -1.46
C CYS A 29 -8.59 2.97 -2.54
N LEU A 30 -9.11 3.87 -3.37
CA LEU A 30 -9.94 3.49 -4.50
C LEU A 30 -9.13 2.71 -5.55
N GLY A 31 -7.92 3.17 -5.86
CA GLY A 31 -7.00 2.48 -6.78
C GLY A 31 -6.69 1.06 -6.30
N ASP A 32 -6.48 0.88 -4.99
CA ASP A 32 -6.22 -0.42 -4.38
C ASP A 32 -7.38 -1.39 -4.50
N ALA A 33 -8.61 -0.90 -4.35
CA ALA A 33 -9.81 -1.70 -4.53
C ALA A 33 -9.91 -2.20 -5.99
N PHE A 34 -9.70 -1.32 -6.96
CA PHE A 34 -9.67 -1.69 -8.37
C PHE A 34 -8.52 -2.64 -8.72
N TYR A 35 -7.32 -2.38 -8.20
CA TYR A 35 -6.15 -3.25 -8.38
C TYR A 35 -6.40 -4.66 -7.85
N SER A 36 -6.97 -4.77 -6.63
CA SER A 36 -7.29 -6.06 -6.02
C SER A 36 -8.34 -6.83 -6.80
N MET A 37 -9.37 -6.13 -7.31
CA MET A 37 -10.40 -6.73 -8.16
C MET A 37 -9.82 -7.20 -9.49
N ALA A 38 -9.01 -6.37 -10.16
CA ALA A 38 -8.38 -6.68 -11.44
C ALA A 38 -7.41 -7.87 -11.32
N LEU A 39 -6.56 -7.88 -10.30
CA LEU A 39 -5.68 -9.03 -10.01
C LEU A 39 -6.48 -10.29 -9.71
N GLY A 40 -7.58 -10.17 -8.95
CA GLY A 40 -8.44 -11.31 -8.64
C GLY A 40 -8.98 -11.98 -9.91
N PHE A 41 -9.51 -11.19 -10.85
CA PHE A 41 -9.96 -11.70 -12.14
C PHE A 41 -8.81 -12.23 -13.00
N TRP A 42 -7.66 -11.56 -13.03
CA TRP A 42 -6.51 -12.00 -13.82
C TRP A 42 -5.96 -13.35 -13.35
N VAL A 43 -5.85 -13.57 -12.04
CA VAL A 43 -5.41 -14.87 -11.51
C VAL A 43 -6.44 -15.95 -11.82
N LEU A 44 -7.73 -15.66 -11.67
CA LEU A 44 -8.80 -16.61 -11.99
C LEU A 44 -8.77 -17.02 -13.47
N ASP A 45 -8.60 -16.07 -14.38
CA ASP A 45 -8.46 -16.31 -15.82
C ASP A 45 -7.22 -17.17 -16.15
N LYS A 46 -6.10 -16.92 -15.47
CA LYS A 46 -4.85 -17.66 -15.68
C LYS A 46 -4.85 -19.08 -15.12
N THR A 47 -5.46 -19.31 -13.95
CA THR A 47 -5.40 -20.63 -13.28
C THR A 47 -6.62 -21.49 -13.55
N GLY A 48 -7.76 -20.90 -13.94
CA GLY A 48 -9.04 -21.60 -14.14
C GLY A 48 -9.62 -22.24 -12.88
N SER A 49 -8.98 -22.05 -11.71
CA SER A 49 -9.34 -22.69 -10.44
C SER A 49 -9.22 -21.72 -9.28
N SER A 50 -10.35 -21.47 -8.62
CA SER A 50 -10.47 -20.56 -7.47
C SER A 50 -9.69 -21.04 -6.24
N SER A 51 -9.43 -22.34 -6.10
CA SER A 51 -8.65 -22.89 -4.98
C SER A 51 -7.16 -22.55 -5.09
N ILE A 52 -6.59 -22.68 -6.29
CA ILE A 52 -5.20 -22.32 -6.58
C ILE A 52 -5.00 -20.81 -6.42
N MET A 53 -5.98 -20.01 -6.87
CA MET A 53 -6.00 -18.57 -6.64
C MET A 53 -5.93 -18.23 -5.14
N GLY A 54 -6.75 -18.88 -4.30
CA GLY A 54 -6.76 -18.66 -2.86
C GLY A 54 -5.43 -19.01 -2.19
N ILE A 55 -4.83 -20.14 -2.55
CA ILE A 55 -3.51 -20.55 -2.04
C ILE A 55 -2.44 -19.54 -2.45
N LEU A 56 -2.47 -19.10 -3.70
CA LEU A 56 -1.50 -18.15 -4.21
C LEU A 56 -1.60 -16.81 -3.48
N MET A 57 -2.81 -16.28 -3.32
CA MET A 57 -3.09 -15.04 -2.56
C MET A 57 -2.65 -15.13 -1.09
N ALA A 58 -2.88 -16.28 -0.46
CA ALA A 58 -2.40 -16.54 0.90
C ALA A 58 -0.85 -16.54 0.97
N ALA A 59 -0.19 -17.13 -0.02
CA ALA A 59 1.27 -17.13 -0.11
C ALA A 59 1.84 -15.72 -0.31
N ILE A 60 1.15 -14.83 -1.05
CA ILE A 60 1.56 -13.42 -1.19
C ILE A 60 1.41 -12.65 0.13
N SER A 61 0.43 -13.03 0.97
CA SER A 61 0.13 -12.35 2.23
C SER A 61 1.09 -12.72 3.36
N LEU A 62 1.72 -13.89 3.31
CA LEU A 62 2.65 -14.36 4.33
C LEU A 62 3.87 -13.45 4.56
N PRO A 63 4.63 -13.05 3.52
CA PRO A 63 5.75 -12.13 3.69
C PRO A 63 5.33 -10.80 4.32
N ARG A 64 4.13 -10.30 3.99
CA ARG A 64 3.59 -9.06 4.55
C ARG A 64 3.44 -9.14 6.07
N ILE A 65 2.90 -10.25 6.57
CA ILE A 65 2.71 -10.48 8.01
C ILE A 65 4.07 -10.56 8.73
N ILE A 66 5.06 -11.18 8.10
CA ILE A 66 6.39 -11.37 8.69
C ILE A 66 7.19 -10.07 8.65
N ILE A 67 7.17 -9.33 7.54
CA ILE A 67 7.99 -8.13 7.32
C ILE A 67 7.38 -6.91 8.01
N GLY A 68 6.05 -6.82 8.11
CA GLY A 68 5.33 -5.67 8.68
C GLY A 68 5.84 -5.19 10.04
N PRO A 69 6.04 -6.06 11.05
CA PRO A 69 6.59 -5.68 12.34
C PRO A 69 7.99 -5.05 12.27
N PHE A 70 8.87 -5.59 11.42
CA PHE A 70 10.22 -5.07 11.23
C PHE A 70 10.22 -3.74 10.49
N ALA A 71 9.38 -3.63 9.46
CA ALA A 71 9.18 -2.40 8.71
C ALA A 71 8.68 -1.26 9.63
N GLY A 72 7.76 -1.55 10.55
CA GLY A 72 7.26 -0.58 11.52
C GLY A 72 8.36 -0.01 12.42
N VAL A 73 9.24 -0.88 12.95
CA VAL A 73 10.38 -0.45 13.79
C VAL A 73 11.34 0.46 13.03
N ILE A 74 11.53 0.22 11.73
CA ILE A 74 12.35 1.07 10.86
C ILE A 74 11.63 2.41 10.67
N VAL A 75 10.36 2.42 10.24
CA VAL A 75 9.60 3.65 9.93
C VAL A 75 9.51 4.59 11.14
N ASP A 76 9.41 4.06 12.36
CA ASP A 76 9.37 4.87 13.58
C ASP A 76 10.68 5.63 13.88
N ARG A 77 11.82 5.20 13.32
CA ARG A 77 13.13 5.83 13.54
C ARG A 77 13.44 6.97 12.57
N PHE A 78 12.68 7.11 11.49
CA PHE A 78 12.94 8.11 10.45
C PHE A 78 11.87 9.21 10.43
N ASP A 79 12.14 10.26 9.66
CA ASP A 79 11.17 11.33 9.41
C ASP A 79 9.90 10.76 8.75
N ARG A 80 8.80 10.78 9.50
CA ARG A 80 7.49 10.27 9.07
C ARG A 80 7.05 10.82 7.72
N LYS A 81 7.31 12.10 7.44
CA LYS A 81 6.87 12.72 6.18
C LYS A 81 7.63 12.14 4.99
N LYS A 82 8.94 11.92 5.14
CA LYS A 82 9.77 11.32 4.09
C LYS A 82 9.39 9.86 3.84
N MET A 83 9.11 9.12 4.91
CA MET A 83 8.70 7.71 4.79
C MET A 83 7.35 7.54 4.09
N ILE A 84 6.37 8.40 4.38
CA ILE A 84 5.09 8.40 3.66
C ILE A 84 5.31 8.66 2.16
N ILE A 85 6.07 9.70 1.81
CA ILE A 85 6.33 10.05 0.40
C ILE A 85 7.07 8.93 -0.33
N LEU A 86 8.10 8.35 0.29
CA LEU A 86 8.87 7.25 -0.31
C LEU A 86 8.01 6.00 -0.49
N GLY A 87 7.19 5.64 0.51
CA GLY A 87 6.28 4.51 0.44
C GLY A 87 5.27 4.68 -0.69
N ASP A 88 4.62 5.85 -0.78
CA ASP A 88 3.65 6.14 -1.83
C ASP A 88 4.30 6.15 -3.23
N LEU A 89 5.54 6.64 -3.36
CA LEU A 89 6.28 6.60 -4.62
C LEU A 89 6.64 5.18 -5.04
N ILE A 90 7.20 4.38 -4.14
CA ILE A 90 7.55 2.98 -4.42
C ILE A 90 6.29 2.21 -4.83
N ARG A 91 5.19 2.43 -4.12
CA ARG A 91 3.90 1.82 -4.43
C ARG A 91 3.37 2.23 -5.80
N GLY A 92 3.38 3.53 -6.10
CA GLY A 92 2.93 4.05 -7.39
C GLY A 92 3.74 3.48 -8.56
N ILE A 93 5.07 3.39 -8.41
CA ILE A 93 5.95 2.79 -9.42
C ILE A 93 5.65 1.29 -9.58
N GLY A 94 5.47 0.56 -8.48
CA GLY A 94 5.13 -0.86 -8.51
C GLY A 94 3.82 -1.14 -9.25
N ILE A 95 2.76 -0.38 -8.94
CA ILE A 95 1.46 -0.54 -9.61
C ILE A 95 1.55 -0.20 -11.10
N LEU A 96 2.28 0.86 -11.48
CA LEU A 96 2.51 1.21 -12.88
C LEU A 96 3.28 0.11 -13.62
N PHE A 97 4.27 -0.50 -12.98
CA PHE A 97 5.01 -1.63 -13.55
C PHE A 97 4.09 -2.84 -13.79
N VAL A 98 3.24 -3.21 -12.82
CA VAL A 98 2.24 -4.29 -13.01
C VAL A 98 1.30 -3.95 -14.17
N GLY A 99 0.77 -2.73 -14.20
CA GLY A 99 -0.14 -2.28 -15.26
C GLY A 99 0.50 -2.35 -16.64
N TYR A 100 1.77 -1.94 -16.76
CA TYR A 100 2.52 -2.04 -18.00
C TYR A 100 2.80 -3.49 -18.42
N ALA A 101 3.21 -4.35 -17.47
CA ALA A 101 3.44 -5.77 -17.71
C ALA A 101 2.15 -6.49 -18.14
N ALA A 102 1.02 -6.14 -17.54
CA ALA A 102 -0.31 -6.63 -17.91
C ALA A 102 -0.69 -6.21 -19.33
N TYR A 103 -0.48 -4.94 -19.68
CA TYR A 103 -0.75 -4.42 -21.03
C TYR A 103 0.07 -5.14 -22.12
N LYS A 104 1.31 -5.52 -21.81
CA LYS A 104 2.17 -6.29 -22.71
C LYS A 104 1.89 -7.81 -22.70
N ASN A 105 0.97 -8.30 -21.87
CA ASN A 105 0.70 -9.71 -21.63
C ASN A 105 1.93 -10.52 -21.12
N ILE A 106 2.92 -9.85 -20.53
CA ILE A 106 4.12 -10.47 -19.94
C ILE A 106 3.95 -10.60 -18.41
N LEU A 107 2.78 -10.23 -17.87
CA LEU A 107 2.55 -10.31 -16.44
C LEU A 107 2.65 -11.76 -15.97
N GLU A 108 3.55 -11.98 -15.02
CA GLU A 108 3.74 -13.26 -14.36
C GLU A 108 3.44 -13.15 -12.87
N VAL A 109 3.11 -14.30 -12.28
CA VAL A 109 2.67 -14.38 -10.88
C VAL A 109 3.74 -13.88 -9.91
N TRP A 110 5.02 -14.14 -10.18
CA TRP A 110 6.11 -13.69 -9.31
C TRP A 110 6.25 -12.15 -9.28
N MET A 111 5.89 -11.45 -10.36
CA MET A 111 5.90 -9.98 -10.39
C MET A 111 4.86 -9.41 -9.44
N VAL A 112 3.67 -10.02 -9.42
CA VAL A 112 2.58 -9.66 -8.50
C VAL A 112 2.98 -9.95 -7.05
N ILE A 113 3.64 -11.09 -6.82
CA ILE A 113 4.17 -11.43 -5.49
C ILE A 113 5.17 -10.38 -5.02
N LEU A 114 6.20 -10.08 -5.82
CA LEU A 114 7.23 -9.10 -5.45
C LEU A 114 6.62 -7.75 -5.09
N ILE A 115 5.68 -7.25 -5.88
CA ILE A 115 5.08 -5.94 -5.66
C ILE A 115 4.14 -5.96 -4.46
N GLY A 116 3.41 -7.05 -4.23
CA GLY A 116 2.65 -7.26 -3.01
C GLY A 116 3.51 -7.27 -1.74
N VAL A 117 4.73 -7.81 -1.82
CA VAL A 117 5.69 -7.79 -0.70
C VAL A 117 6.28 -6.40 -0.47
N ILE A 118 6.62 -5.68 -1.54
CA ILE A 118 7.24 -4.35 -1.46
C ILE A 118 6.23 -3.27 -1.02
N CYS A 119 4.98 -3.37 -1.46
CA CYS A 119 3.94 -2.37 -1.20
C CYS A 119 3.05 -2.69 0.02
N GLY A 120 3.18 -3.90 0.57
CA GLY A 120 2.33 -4.45 1.63
C GLY A 120 2.58 -3.86 3.00
#